data_AF-A0A1H1CUN0-F1
#
_entry.id   AF-A0A1H1CUN0-F1
#
_cell.length_a   1.000
_cell.length_b   1.000
_cell.length_c   1.000
_cell.angle_alpha   90.00
_cell.angle_beta   90.00
_cell.angle_gamma   90.00
#
_symmetry.space_group_name_H-M   'P 1'
#
loop_
_entity.id
_entity.type
_entity.pdbx_description
1 polymer ?
#
loop_
_entity_poly.entity_id
_entity_poly.type
_entity_poly.pdbx_seq_one_letter_code
_entity_poly.pdbx_strand_id
1 'polypeptide(L)'
;MKKIIFILLCFSQIVFAQHKKKKVEKIPLKQQIEKYKTPDDQLLNGTLKGSKWYFDMKNYKEGKLYLNKDNTKPDVLNFVDDKKIQININQKNCKSLIRGTYEILKNDGSTTMPMGYHPFKITSLAQKCAENLSGFLSGAVDVFFDENSQVIELTEGENFPPIVPGQ
;
A
#
# COMPACT_ATOMS: atom_id res chain seq x y z
N MET A 1 -66.10 61.62 -3.23
CA MET A 1 -65.90 60.26 -2.66
C MET A 1 -65.10 59.44 -3.64
N LYS A 2 -64.05 58.75 -3.16
CA LYS A 2 -63.43 57.51 -3.68
C LYS A 2 -63.09 57.45 -5.20
N LYS A 3 -61.80 57.52 -5.57
CA LYS A 3 -60.89 56.36 -5.85
C LYS A 3 -60.90 56.01 -7.35
N ILE A 4 -59.83 55.75 -8.11
CA ILE A 4 -58.50 55.17 -7.85
C ILE A 4 -57.54 55.61 -8.98
N ILE A 5 -56.27 55.75 -8.60
CA ILE A 5 -55.07 56.00 -9.41
C ILE A 5 -54.59 54.69 -10.08
N PHE A 6 -54.11 54.73 -11.32
CA PHE A 6 -53.16 53.74 -11.83
C PHE A 6 -51.98 54.45 -12.49
N ILE A 7 -50.88 54.56 -11.74
CA ILE A 7 -49.57 54.97 -12.22
C ILE A 7 -48.93 53.73 -12.87
N LEU A 8 -48.63 53.82 -14.16
CA LEU A 8 -47.78 52.87 -14.88
C LEU A 8 -46.36 52.96 -14.33
N LEU A 9 -45.95 51.99 -13.52
CA LEU A 9 -44.56 51.76 -13.16
C LEU A 9 -43.97 50.71 -14.12
N CYS A 10 -43.17 51.19 -15.07
CA CYS A 10 -42.33 50.37 -15.92
C CYS A 10 -41.26 49.66 -15.06
N PHE A 11 -41.57 48.47 -14.55
CA PHE A 11 -40.55 47.57 -14.02
C PHE A 11 -39.92 46.81 -15.19
N SER A 12 -38.79 47.35 -15.66
CA SER A 12 -37.86 46.64 -16.53
C SER A 12 -37.49 45.30 -15.90
N GLN A 13 -37.80 44.22 -16.60
CA GLN A 13 -37.47 42.85 -16.20
C GLN A 13 -35.95 42.68 -16.21
N ILE A 14 -35.31 42.69 -15.05
CA ILE A 14 -33.97 42.11 -14.91
C ILE A 14 -34.17 40.60 -14.80
N VAL A 15 -34.08 39.92 -15.94
CA VAL A 15 -33.99 38.46 -15.99
C VAL A 15 -32.64 38.08 -15.37
N PHE A 16 -32.61 37.89 -14.05
CA PHE A 16 -31.55 37.13 -13.42
C PHE A 16 -31.72 35.68 -13.88
N ALA A 17 -30.97 35.30 -14.91
CA ALA A 17 -30.70 33.92 -15.22
C ALA A 17 -30.01 33.28 -14.00
N GLN A 18 -30.81 32.76 -13.06
CA GLN A 18 -30.33 31.79 -12.09
C GLN A 18 -29.95 30.55 -12.88
N HIS A 19 -28.69 30.48 -13.29
CA HIS A 19 -28.04 29.20 -13.56
C HIS A 19 -28.18 28.36 -12.29
N LYS A 20 -29.24 27.53 -12.23
CA LYS A 20 -29.28 26.38 -11.32
C LYS A 20 -28.06 25.54 -11.66
N LYS A 21 -26.96 25.77 -10.94
CA LYS A 21 -25.84 24.84 -10.90
C LYS A 21 -26.47 23.49 -10.56
N LYS A 22 -26.48 22.55 -11.51
CA LYS A 22 -26.76 21.14 -11.21
C LYS A 22 -25.93 20.83 -9.99
N LYS A 23 -26.58 20.53 -8.86
CA LYS A 23 -25.90 19.86 -7.75
C LYS A 23 -25.42 18.56 -8.35
N VAL A 24 -24.16 18.53 -8.77
CA VAL A 24 -23.44 17.28 -8.93
C VAL A 24 -23.50 16.70 -7.53
N GLU A 25 -24.31 15.66 -7.33
CA GLU A 25 -24.22 14.83 -6.14
C GLU A 25 -22.76 14.41 -6.06
N LYS A 26 -22.03 15.01 -5.10
CA LYS A 26 -20.71 14.53 -4.75
C LYS A 26 -20.95 13.12 -4.22
N ILE A 27 -20.75 12.13 -5.08
CA ILE A 27 -20.70 10.73 -4.64
C ILE A 27 -19.74 10.72 -3.45
N PRO A 28 -20.15 10.23 -2.27
CA PRO A 28 -19.28 10.24 -1.10
C PRO A 28 -18.03 9.44 -1.45
N LEU A 29 -16.89 10.13 -1.55
CA LEU A 29 -15.59 9.55 -1.91
C LEU A 29 -15.29 8.27 -1.10
N LYS A 30 -15.79 8.23 0.14
CA LYS A 30 -15.72 7.10 1.06
C LYS A 30 -16.31 5.80 0.50
N GLN A 31 -17.48 5.84 -0.15
CA GLN A 31 -18.12 4.66 -0.74
C GLN A 31 -17.40 4.14 -1.98
N GLN A 32 -16.76 5.04 -2.74
CA GLN A 32 -15.94 4.63 -3.89
C GLN A 32 -14.68 3.92 -3.41
N ILE A 33 -13.97 4.46 -2.40
CA ILE A 33 -12.73 3.85 -1.87
C ILE A 33 -13.00 2.48 -1.24
N GLU A 34 -14.12 2.31 -0.54
CA GLU A 34 -14.48 1.05 0.13
C GLU A 34 -14.71 -0.11 -0.86
N LYS A 35 -15.24 0.19 -2.05
CA LYS A 35 -15.42 -0.81 -3.14
C LYS A 35 -14.09 -1.35 -3.68
N TYR A 36 -12.99 -0.61 -3.53
CA TYR A 36 -11.66 -0.98 -3.99
C TYR A 36 -10.73 -1.34 -2.84
N LYS A 37 -11.24 -1.61 -1.63
CA LYS A 37 -10.40 -2.12 -0.54
C LYS A 37 -10.24 -3.63 -0.74
N THR A 38 -9.00 -4.13 -0.72
CA THR A 38 -8.75 -5.57 -0.65
C THR A 38 -9.42 -6.15 0.60
N PRO A 39 -10.23 -7.21 0.46
CA PRO A 39 -10.84 -7.87 1.61
C PRO A 39 -9.80 -8.36 2.62
N ASP A 40 -10.04 -8.13 3.91
CA ASP A 40 -9.05 -8.44 4.97
C ASP A 40 -8.78 -9.95 5.09
N ASP A 41 -9.72 -10.81 4.68
CA ASP A 41 -9.60 -12.27 4.65
C ASP A 41 -8.67 -12.80 3.55
N GLN A 42 -8.41 -11.98 2.52
CA GLN A 42 -7.45 -12.26 1.45
C GLN A 42 -6.02 -11.84 1.82
N LEU A 43 -5.85 -11.05 2.88
CA LEU A 43 -4.54 -10.59 3.33
C LEU A 43 -3.96 -11.50 4.42
N LEU A 44 -2.66 -11.76 4.34
CA LEU A 44 -1.89 -12.44 5.38
C LEU A 44 -1.48 -11.51 6.53
N ASN A 45 -1.84 -10.23 6.47
CA ASN A 45 -1.47 -9.23 7.47
C ASN A 45 -1.88 -9.63 8.88
N GLY A 46 -3.11 -10.11 9.06
CA GLY A 46 -3.61 -10.61 10.34
C GLY A 46 -2.83 -11.82 10.85
N THR A 47 -2.51 -12.77 9.97
CA THR A 47 -1.74 -13.99 10.30
C THR A 47 -0.30 -13.68 10.70
N LEU A 48 0.34 -12.75 10.00
CA LEU A 48 1.75 -12.43 10.18
C LEU A 48 1.98 -11.40 11.28
N LYS A 49 0.97 -10.62 11.68
CA LYS A 49 1.08 -9.59 12.71
C LYS A 49 1.71 -10.13 14.01
N GLY A 50 2.67 -9.38 14.53
CA GLY A 50 3.43 -9.72 15.75
C GLY A 50 4.48 -10.81 15.56
N SER A 51 4.58 -11.42 14.38
CA SER A 51 5.50 -12.52 14.15
C SER A 51 6.92 -12.05 13.81
N LYS A 52 7.89 -12.88 14.20
CA LYS A 52 9.32 -12.70 13.90
C LYS A 52 9.81 -13.77 12.95
N TRP A 53 10.68 -13.38 12.05
CA TRP A 53 11.25 -14.20 11.00
C TRP A 53 12.72 -13.89 10.86
N TYR A 54 13.54 -14.92 10.73
CA TYR A 54 14.99 -14.83 10.87
C TYR A 54 15.68 -15.17 9.55
N PHE A 55 16.77 -14.48 9.28
CA PHE A 55 17.60 -14.66 8.08
C PHE A 55 19.05 -14.25 8.35
N ASP A 56 19.94 -14.55 7.41
CA ASP A 56 21.32 -14.06 7.43
C ASP A 56 21.58 -13.32 6.12
N MET A 57 21.75 -12.00 6.20
CA MET A 57 22.03 -11.16 5.03
C MET A 57 23.35 -11.50 4.34
N LYS A 58 24.28 -12.23 5.00
CA LYS A 58 25.52 -12.68 4.34
C LYS A 58 25.27 -13.68 3.21
N ASN A 59 24.14 -14.39 3.29
CA ASN A 59 23.73 -15.37 2.29
C ASN A 59 22.87 -14.73 1.18
N TYR A 60 22.60 -13.42 1.26
CA TYR A 60 21.90 -12.69 0.22
C TYR A 60 22.86 -12.41 -0.95
N LYS A 61 22.79 -13.24 -1.99
CA LYS A 61 23.57 -13.06 -3.24
C LYS A 61 22.75 -13.15 -4.53
N GLU A 62 21.50 -13.59 -4.48
CA GLU A 62 20.79 -14.09 -5.67
C GLU A 62 19.42 -13.43 -5.92
N GLY A 63 19.20 -12.19 -5.44
CA GLY A 63 17.88 -11.54 -5.62
C GLY A 63 16.74 -12.25 -4.88
N LYS A 64 17.09 -13.15 -3.96
CA LYS A 64 16.17 -13.95 -3.15
C LYS A 64 16.56 -13.91 -1.69
N LEU A 65 15.56 -13.86 -0.82
CA LEU A 65 15.74 -13.93 0.63
C LEU A 65 14.73 -14.90 1.24
N TYR A 66 15.25 -15.92 1.92
CA TYR A 66 14.45 -16.86 2.68
C TYR A 66 14.42 -16.48 4.16
N LEU A 67 13.22 -16.46 4.71
CA LEU A 67 12.92 -16.09 6.08
C LEU A 67 12.25 -17.29 6.75
N ASN A 68 12.71 -17.68 7.93
CA ASN A 68 12.10 -18.79 8.67
C ASN A 68 12.11 -18.55 10.19
N LYS A 69 11.70 -19.54 10.99
CA LYS A 69 11.62 -19.42 12.47
C LYS A 69 12.91 -19.76 13.20
N ASP A 70 14.01 -19.96 12.49
CA ASP A 70 15.30 -20.32 13.07
C ASP A 70 16.00 -19.11 13.69
N ASN A 71 15.87 -18.98 15.01
CA ASN A 71 16.41 -17.88 15.80
C ASN A 71 17.93 -17.89 15.95
N THR A 72 18.65 -18.86 15.37
CA THR A 72 20.11 -18.86 15.35
C THR A 72 20.67 -17.86 14.33
N LYS A 73 19.84 -17.43 13.36
CA LYS A 73 20.24 -16.44 12.37
C LYS A 73 20.21 -15.02 12.97
N PRO A 74 21.19 -14.17 12.60
CA PRO A 74 21.42 -12.89 13.27
C PRO A 74 20.40 -11.80 12.91
N ASP A 75 19.84 -11.82 11.70
CA ASP A 75 18.98 -10.75 11.20
C ASP A 75 17.50 -11.13 11.32
N VAL A 76 16.65 -10.14 11.56
CA VAL A 76 15.25 -10.37 11.93
C VAL A 76 14.30 -9.44 11.18
N LEU A 77 13.33 -10.00 10.47
CA LEU A 77 12.14 -9.32 9.99
C LEU A 77 11.00 -9.49 11.00
N ASN A 78 10.46 -8.38 11.46
CA ASN A 78 9.32 -8.33 12.38
C ASN A 78 8.13 -7.71 11.65
N PHE A 79 7.00 -8.39 11.66
CA PHE A 79 5.71 -7.79 11.30
C PHE A 79 5.16 -7.14 12.56
N VAL A 80 5.41 -5.85 12.74
CA VAL A 80 5.19 -5.14 14.03
C VAL A 80 3.70 -4.99 14.32
N ASP A 81 2.95 -4.52 13.34
CA ASP A 81 1.50 -4.39 13.38
C ASP A 81 0.90 -4.93 12.06
N ASP A 82 -0.38 -4.67 11.81
CA ASP A 82 -1.09 -5.11 10.62
C ASP A 82 -0.67 -4.40 9.33
N LYS A 83 0.23 -3.40 9.38
CA LYS A 83 0.67 -2.63 8.20
C LYS A 83 2.15 -2.37 8.15
N LYS A 84 2.89 -2.55 9.26
CA LYS A 84 4.29 -2.15 9.39
C LYS A 84 5.18 -3.34 9.61
N ILE A 85 6.33 -3.27 8.96
CA ILE A 85 7.45 -4.17 9.19
C ILE A 85 8.65 -3.42 9.75
N GLN A 86 9.50 -4.19 10.41
CA GLN A 86 10.80 -3.76 10.89
C GLN A 86 11.83 -4.84 10.66
N ILE A 87 12.86 -4.54 9.88
CA ILE A 87 13.99 -5.41 9.63
C ILE A 87 15.18 -4.91 10.46
N ASN A 88 15.65 -5.75 11.38
CA ASN A 88 16.82 -5.52 12.21
C ASN A 88 17.98 -6.30 11.62
N ILE A 89 19.01 -5.57 11.21
CA ILE A 89 20.29 -6.15 10.79
C ILE A 89 21.22 -6.13 11.99
N ASN A 90 21.75 -7.30 12.39
CA ASN A 90 22.59 -7.44 13.57
C ASN A 90 23.82 -8.32 13.28
N GLN A 91 24.59 -7.88 12.29
CA GLN A 91 25.85 -8.49 11.91
C GLN A 91 27.00 -7.86 12.71
N LYS A 92 28.12 -8.59 12.85
CA LYS A 92 29.30 -8.12 13.61
C LYS A 92 29.75 -6.70 13.25
N ASN A 93 29.73 -6.35 11.97
CA ASN A 93 30.17 -5.06 11.43
C ASN A 93 29.03 -4.21 10.84
N CYS A 94 27.77 -4.61 11.03
CA CYS A 94 26.61 -3.88 10.52
C CYS A 94 25.43 -4.03 11.47
N LYS A 95 25.05 -2.91 12.09
CA LYS A 95 23.83 -2.81 12.89
C LYS A 95 22.95 -1.75 12.26
N SER A 96 21.78 -2.15 11.78
CA SER A 96 20.89 -1.25 11.06
C SER A 96 19.43 -1.62 11.26
N LEU A 97 18.57 -0.63 11.02
CA LEU A 97 17.14 -0.70 11.19
C LEU A 97 16.47 -0.22 9.91
N ILE A 98 15.79 -1.14 9.23
CA ILE A 98 15.01 -0.85 8.02
C ILE A 98 13.53 -0.94 8.40
N ARG A 99 12.74 0.03 7.97
CA ARG A 99 11.30 0.10 8.24
C ARG A 99 10.53 0.08 6.94
N GLY A 100 9.32 -0.48 6.97
CA GLY A 100 8.48 -0.57 5.79
C GLY A 100 7.03 -0.81 6.11
N THR A 101 6.26 -0.99 5.05
CA THR A 101 4.87 -1.41 5.08
C THR A 101 4.70 -2.73 4.33
N TYR A 102 3.62 -3.44 4.60
CA TYR A 102 3.28 -4.65 3.88
C TYR A 102 1.76 -4.85 3.77
N GLU A 103 1.34 -5.31 2.60
CA GLU A 103 0.15 -6.14 2.41
C GLU A 103 0.64 -7.35 1.62
N ILE A 104 0.26 -8.56 2.04
CA ILE A 104 0.63 -9.80 1.34
C ILE A 104 -0.66 -10.58 1.09
N LEU A 105 -0.93 -10.89 -0.17
CA LEU A 105 -2.09 -11.68 -0.56
C LEU A 105 -1.87 -13.15 -0.22
N LYS A 106 -2.92 -13.84 0.21
CA LYS A 106 -2.97 -15.30 0.20
C LYS A 106 -2.91 -15.75 -1.26
N ASN A 107 -2.11 -16.78 -1.53
CA ASN A 107 -2.10 -17.38 -2.86
C ASN A 107 -3.41 -18.14 -3.10
N ASP A 108 -4.28 -17.57 -3.92
CA ASP A 108 -5.54 -18.18 -4.37
C ASP A 108 -5.48 -18.64 -5.84
N GLY A 109 -4.29 -18.58 -6.47
CA GLY A 109 -4.08 -18.87 -7.88
C GLY A 109 -4.41 -17.72 -8.83
N SER A 110 -4.83 -16.56 -8.32
CA SER A 110 -5.03 -15.35 -9.13
C SER A 110 -3.70 -14.72 -9.55
N THR A 111 -3.61 -14.36 -10.83
CA THR A 111 -2.50 -13.54 -11.36
C THR A 111 -2.81 -12.03 -11.33
N THR A 112 -4.03 -11.65 -10.97
CA THR A 112 -4.47 -10.26 -10.94
C THR A 112 -4.39 -9.67 -9.55
N MET A 113 -3.64 -8.57 -9.41
CA MET A 113 -3.57 -7.80 -8.17
C MET A 113 -4.85 -6.98 -8.00
N PRO A 114 -5.51 -7.00 -6.83
CA PRO A 114 -6.69 -6.20 -6.57
C PRO A 114 -6.36 -4.71 -6.63
N MET A 115 -7.26 -3.91 -7.20
CA MET A 115 -7.12 -2.45 -7.14
C MET A 115 -7.06 -1.99 -5.68
N GLY A 116 -6.18 -1.04 -5.37
CA GLY A 116 -6.02 -0.52 -4.01
C GLY A 116 -5.09 -1.34 -3.10
N TYR A 117 -4.47 -2.40 -3.61
CA TYR A 117 -3.44 -3.17 -2.92
C TYR A 117 -2.12 -2.38 -2.76
N HIS A 118 -1.54 -2.42 -1.56
CA HIS A 118 -0.28 -1.79 -1.22
C HIS A 118 0.78 -2.85 -0.94
N PRO A 119 1.65 -3.20 -1.90
CA PRO A 119 2.62 -4.26 -1.72
C PRO A 119 3.64 -3.94 -0.62
N PHE A 120 4.43 -4.96 -0.28
CA PHE A 120 5.64 -4.80 0.53
C PHE A 120 6.49 -3.63 0.02
N LYS A 121 6.87 -2.72 0.93
CA LYS A 121 7.67 -1.54 0.57
C LYS A 121 8.49 -1.05 1.75
N ILE A 122 9.77 -0.76 1.54
CA ILE A 122 10.58 -0.06 2.55
C ILE A 122 10.35 1.46 2.50
N THR A 123 10.46 2.08 3.66
CA THR A 123 10.26 3.54 3.87
C THR A 123 11.50 4.20 4.48
N SER A 124 12.42 3.42 5.04
CA SER A 124 13.69 3.92 5.54
C SER A 124 14.67 4.22 4.40
N LEU A 125 15.55 5.20 4.62
CA LEU A 125 16.67 5.48 3.72
C LEU A 125 17.61 4.28 3.60
N ALA A 126 18.26 4.16 2.44
CA ALA A 126 19.26 3.14 2.17
C ALA A 126 20.37 3.14 3.23
N GLN A 127 20.70 1.95 3.73
CA GLN A 127 21.63 1.78 4.83
C GLN A 127 22.99 1.33 4.27
N LYS A 128 24.04 2.15 4.43
CA LYS A 128 25.36 1.88 3.81
C LYS A 128 25.89 0.46 4.06
N CYS A 129 25.74 -0.08 5.27
CA CYS A 129 26.25 -1.40 5.60
C CYS A 129 25.35 -2.56 5.13
N ALA A 130 24.15 -2.26 4.66
CA ALA A 130 23.17 -3.19 4.09
C ALA A 130 22.66 -2.68 2.75
N GLU A 131 23.54 -2.09 1.93
CA GLU A 131 23.18 -1.41 0.68
C GLU A 131 22.54 -2.38 -0.32
N ASN A 132 23.11 -3.56 -0.51
CA ASN A 132 22.55 -4.58 -1.41
C ASN A 132 21.14 -5.01 -1.00
N LEU A 133 20.92 -5.24 0.31
CA LEU A 133 19.60 -5.58 0.84
C LEU A 133 18.64 -4.39 0.71
N SER A 134 19.10 -3.17 1.00
CA SER A 134 18.28 -1.96 0.87
C SER A 134 17.87 -1.73 -0.59
N GLY A 135 18.79 -1.96 -1.53
CA GLY A 135 18.54 -1.86 -2.97
C GLY A 135 17.50 -2.89 -3.43
N PHE A 136 17.69 -4.14 -3.05
CA PHE A 136 16.72 -5.22 -3.28
C PHE A 136 15.32 -4.85 -2.78
N LEU A 137 15.21 -4.49 -1.51
CA LEU A 137 13.94 -4.17 -0.87
C LEU A 137 13.32 -2.84 -1.34
N SER A 138 14.08 -2.00 -2.05
CA SER A 138 13.58 -0.78 -2.71
C SER A 138 13.00 -1.05 -4.09
N GLY A 139 13.34 -2.19 -4.71
CA GLY A 139 12.79 -2.63 -5.98
C GLY A 139 11.39 -3.23 -5.84
N ALA A 140 10.87 -3.77 -6.94
CA ALA A 140 9.73 -4.67 -6.88
C ALA A 140 10.16 -5.95 -6.17
N VAL A 141 9.48 -6.29 -5.07
CA VAL A 141 9.73 -7.53 -4.31
C VAL A 141 8.42 -8.28 -4.22
N ASP A 142 8.41 -9.49 -4.77
CA ASP A 142 7.34 -10.44 -4.58
C ASP A 142 7.56 -11.19 -3.27
N VAL A 143 6.48 -11.39 -2.51
CA VAL A 143 6.52 -12.04 -1.21
C VAL A 143 5.60 -13.25 -1.24
N PHE A 144 6.17 -14.43 -1.06
CA PHE A 144 5.45 -15.69 -0.97
C PHE A 144 5.53 -16.26 0.44
N PHE A 145 4.41 -16.79 0.94
CA PHE A 145 4.34 -17.47 2.22
C PHE A 145 3.96 -18.93 2.02
N ASP A 146 4.88 -19.84 2.37
CA ASP A 146 4.62 -21.27 2.42
C ASP A 146 4.16 -21.66 3.83
N GLU A 147 2.85 -21.91 3.97
CA GLU A 147 2.25 -22.32 5.23
C GLU A 147 2.77 -23.67 5.74
N ASN A 148 3.15 -24.59 4.84
CA ASN A 148 3.58 -25.93 5.21
C ASN A 148 5.00 -25.93 5.78
N SER A 149 5.92 -25.29 5.07
CA SER A 149 7.32 -25.21 5.49
C SER A 149 7.59 -24.10 6.51
N GLN A 150 6.60 -23.22 6.75
CA GLN A 150 6.76 -22.02 7.59
C GLN A 150 7.97 -21.20 7.13
N VAL A 151 7.97 -20.88 5.84
CA VAL A 151 8.99 -20.08 5.17
C VAL A 151 8.32 -18.91 4.45
N ILE A 152 8.93 -17.73 4.54
CA ILE A 152 8.61 -16.60 3.67
C ILE A 152 9.76 -16.46 2.67
N GLU A 153 9.44 -16.47 1.38
CA GLU A 153 10.37 -16.19 0.30
C GLU A 153 10.11 -14.78 -0.24
N LEU A 154 11.16 -13.96 -0.28
CA LEU A 154 11.16 -12.68 -0.98
C LEU A 154 11.98 -12.87 -2.24
N THR A 155 11.42 -12.53 -3.39
CA THR A 155 12.11 -12.58 -4.68
C THR A 155 12.03 -11.23 -5.38
N GLU A 156 13.02 -10.95 -6.23
CA GLU A 156 12.94 -9.81 -7.14
C GLU A 156 11.73 -10.00 -8.05
N GLY A 157 10.81 -9.05 -7.97
CA GLY A 157 9.61 -9.03 -8.80
C GLY A 157 9.90 -8.36 -10.14
N GLU A 158 9.05 -8.63 -11.14
CA GLU A 158 9.14 -7.94 -12.41
C GLU A 158 8.78 -6.46 -12.23
N ASN A 159 9.68 -5.57 -12.64
CA ASN A 159 9.38 -4.15 -12.75
C ASN A 159 8.43 -3.96 -13.93
N PHE A 160 7.13 -4.12 -13.71
CA PHE A 160 6.16 -3.69 -14.71
C PHE A 160 6.25 -2.17 -14.82
N PRO A 161 6.53 -1.60 -16.00
CA PRO A 161 6.41 -0.16 -16.18
C PRO A 161 4.98 0.24 -15.84
N PRO A 162 4.76 1.42 -15.24
CA PRO A 162 3.41 1.88 -14.97
C PRO A 162 2.60 1.84 -16.26
N ILE A 163 1.56 1.00 -16.31
CA ILE A 163 0.59 1.01 -17.39
C ILE A 163 -0.08 2.37 -17.30
N VAL A 164 0.36 3.30 -18.15
CA VAL A 164 -0.33 4.57 -18.34
C VAL A 164 -1.62 4.22 -19.08
N PRO A 165 -2.80 4.36 -18.47
CA PRO A 165 -4.04 4.14 -19.19
C PRO A 165 -4.23 5.34 -20.13
N GLY A 166 -4.06 5.09 -21.44
CA GLY A 166 -4.40 6.04 -22.49
C GLY A 166 -3.19 6.60 -23.26
N GLN A 167 -2.90 5.97 -24.39
CA GLN A 167 -2.66 6.69 -25.64
C GLN A 167 -3.76 6.30 -26.62
#